data_AF-A0A958E9E8-F1
#
_entry.id   AF-A0A958E9E8-F1
#
_cell.length_a   1.000
_cell.length_b   1.000
_cell.length_c   1.000
_cell.angle_alpha   90.00
_cell.angle_beta   90.00
_cell.angle_gamma   90.00
#
_symmetry.space_group_name_H-M   'P 1'
#
loop_
_entity.id
_entity.type
_entity.pdbx_description
1 polymer ?
#
loop_
_entity_poly.entity_id
_entity_poly.type
_entity_poly.pdbx_seq_one_letter_code
_entity_poly.pdbx_strand_id
1 'polypeptide(L)'
;VFANRMNRRIDKIERGFMDKLKTYPYPGNIRELRNIVERAVILSEGLSLSPSVLPQDLGGNSRRSAGQAEYDPSLPLAEVEKQHIQRVLEYMDGNKTRAAEALGIGAATLYRKIDAYNL
;
A
#
# COMPACT_ATOMS: atom_id res chain seq x y z
N VAL A 1 8.92 3.46 20.26
CA VAL A 1 9.98 3.87 19.30
C VAL A 1 9.49 4.92 18.29
N PHE A 2 8.23 4.90 17.82
CA PHE A 2 7.72 5.90 16.85
C PHE A 2 7.28 7.26 17.44
N ALA A 3 6.74 7.30 18.66
CA ALA A 3 6.33 8.56 19.31
C ALA A 3 7.50 9.55 19.58
N ASN A 4 8.74 9.03 19.71
CA ASN A 4 9.91 9.84 20.04
C ASN A 4 10.51 10.62 18.85
N ARG A 5 10.17 10.28 17.60
CA ARG A 5 10.67 11.02 16.41
C ARG A 5 9.81 12.22 16.03
N MET A 6 8.58 12.29 16.51
CA MET A 6 7.59 13.29 16.09
C MET A 6 7.20 14.29 17.18
N ASN A 7 7.83 14.21 18.36
CA ASN A 7 7.58 15.11 19.50
C ASN A 7 6.09 15.27 19.89
N ARG A 8 5.25 14.26 19.59
CA ARG A 8 3.84 14.21 19.98
C ARG A 8 3.63 13.08 20.99
N ARG A 9 3.18 13.43 22.18
CA ARG A 9 2.70 12.48 23.18
C ARG A 9 1.32 11.98 22.77
N ILE A 10 1.12 10.67 22.79
CA ILE A 10 -0.20 10.06 22.67
C ILE A 10 -0.44 9.36 23.98
N ASP A 11 -1.35 9.91 24.78
CA ASP A 11 -1.65 9.43 26.13
C ASP A 11 -2.88 8.51 26.13
N LYS A 12 -3.66 8.51 25.03
CA LYS A 12 -4.90 7.73 24.96
C LYS A 12 -5.13 7.11 23.58
N ILE A 13 -5.47 5.83 23.55
CA ILE A 13 -5.93 5.14 22.35
C ILE A 13 -7.38 4.73 22.58
N GLU A 14 -8.29 5.15 21.71
CA GLU A 14 -9.69 4.78 21.83
C GLU A 14 -9.90 3.30 21.46
N ARG A 15 -10.85 2.63 22.12
CA ARG A 15 -11.11 1.20 21.88
C ARG A 15 -11.45 0.91 20.41
N GLY A 16 -12.29 1.74 19.80
CA GLY A 16 -12.65 1.60 18.39
C GLY A 16 -11.48 1.73 17.40
N PHE A 17 -10.41 2.42 17.80
CA PHE A 17 -9.16 2.47 17.02
C PHE A 17 -8.43 1.12 17.07
N MET A 18 -8.34 0.55 18.28
CA MET A 18 -7.71 -0.75 18.52
C MET A 18 -8.49 -1.90 17.88
N ASP A 19 -9.82 -1.85 17.94
CA ASP A 19 -10.68 -2.89 17.38
C ASP A 19 -10.57 -2.94 15.85
N LYS A 20 -10.54 -1.78 15.18
CA LYS A 20 -10.27 -1.70 13.74
C LYS A 20 -8.89 -2.20 13.38
N LEU A 21 -7.86 -1.86 14.17
CA LEU A 21 -6.52 -2.41 13.97
C LEU A 21 -6.48 -3.93 14.17
N LYS A 22 -7.20 -4.50 15.13
CA LYS A 22 -7.19 -5.95 15.35
C LYS A 22 -7.96 -6.73 14.27
N THR A 23 -8.96 -6.11 13.67
CA THR A 23 -9.86 -6.77 12.71
C THR A 23 -9.34 -6.69 11.27
N TYR A 24 -8.41 -5.79 10.98
CA TYR A 24 -7.86 -5.64 9.63
C TYR A 24 -6.81 -6.72 9.31
N PRO A 25 -6.86 -7.37 8.14
CA PRO A 25 -6.00 -8.52 7.82
C PRO A 25 -4.56 -8.17 7.42
N TYR A 26 -4.19 -6.89 7.31
CA TYR A 26 -2.83 -6.40 6.97
C TYR A 26 -2.15 -7.11 5.78
N PRO A 27 -2.72 -7.01 4.57
CA PRO A 27 -2.17 -7.65 3.37
C PRO A 27 -0.71 -7.24 3.04
N GLY A 28 -0.25 -6.06 3.49
CA GLY A 28 1.10 -5.52 3.32
C GLY A 28 2.06 -5.77 4.49
N ASN A 29 1.75 -6.71 5.39
CA ASN A 29 2.56 -7.07 6.56
C ASN A 29 2.79 -5.88 7.54
N ILE A 30 3.79 -5.98 8.42
CA ILE A 30 4.15 -5.00 9.46
C ILE A 30 4.42 -3.59 8.90
N ARG A 31 4.81 -3.46 7.62
CA ARG A 31 5.04 -2.16 6.97
C ARG A 31 3.74 -1.38 6.81
N GLU A 32 2.63 -2.05 6.52
CA GLU A 32 1.31 -1.43 6.40
C GLU A 32 0.80 -0.95 7.76
N LEU A 33 0.92 -1.79 8.80
CA LEU A 33 0.59 -1.40 10.17
C LEU A 33 1.39 -0.16 10.60
N ARG A 34 2.69 -0.13 10.28
CA ARG A 34 3.54 1.04 10.56
C ARG A 34 3.02 2.29 9.87
N ASN A 35 2.71 2.23 8.58
CA ASN A 35 2.23 3.39 7.80
C ASN A 35 0.88 3.90 8.31
N ILE A 36 -0.02 3.00 8.69
CA ILE A 36 -1.33 3.35 9.28
C ILE A 36 -1.13 4.08 10.61
N VAL A 37 -0.30 3.54 11.50
CA VAL A 37 -0.01 4.14 12.81
C VAL A 37 0.72 5.48 12.64
N GLU A 38 1.68 5.57 11.71
CA GLU A 38 2.43 6.80 11.43
C GLU A 38 1.50 7.92 10.92
N ARG A 39 0.60 7.61 9.98
CA ARG A 39 -0.44 8.56 9.53
C ARG A 39 -1.42 8.94 10.64
N ALA A 40 -1.87 7.98 11.45
CA ALA A 40 -2.79 8.24 12.54
C ALA A 40 -2.18 9.21 13.58
N VAL A 41 -0.89 9.10 13.87
CA VAL A 41 -0.14 10.02 14.75
C VAL A 41 0.02 11.42 14.13
N ILE A 42 0.19 11.50 12.80
CA ILE A 42 0.27 12.79 12.07
C ILE A 42 -1.08 13.51 12.11
N LEU A 43 -2.17 12.77 11.86
CA LEU A 43 -3.52 13.30 11.73
C LEU A 43 -4.24 13.48 13.09
N SER A 44 -3.73 12.89 14.16
CA SER A 44 -4.32 13.07 15.49
C SER A 44 -4.11 14.50 15.98
N GLU A 45 -5.22 15.21 16.15
CA GLU A 45 -5.28 16.47 16.86
C GLU A 45 -5.36 16.18 18.37
N GLY A 46 -4.33 16.58 19.12
CA GLY A 46 -4.25 16.36 20.57
C GLY A 46 -3.53 15.07 20.99
N LEU A 47 -3.89 14.55 22.18
CA LEU A 47 -3.21 13.45 22.85
C LEU A 47 -3.92 12.09 22.68
N SER A 48 -4.98 12.01 21.86
CA SER A 48 -5.82 10.82 21.70
C SER A 48 -5.93 10.32 20.26
N LEU A 49 -5.76 9.01 20.05
CA LEU A 49 -6.03 8.33 18.78
C LEU A 49 -7.49 7.87 18.73
N SER A 50 -8.28 8.56 17.91
CA SER A 50 -9.68 8.22 17.63
C SER A 50 -9.81 7.41 16.33
N PRO A 51 -10.77 6.49 16.18
CA PRO A 51 -10.97 5.75 14.93
C PRO A 51 -11.36 6.63 13.73
N SER A 52 -11.57 7.93 13.91
CA SER A 52 -11.79 8.92 12.84
C SER A 52 -10.52 9.28 12.08
N VAL A 53 -9.34 9.16 12.70
CA VAL A 53 -8.04 9.45 12.03
C VAL A 53 -7.47 8.23 11.31
N LEU A 54 -8.11 7.07 11.49
CA LEU A 54 -7.82 5.89 10.71
C LEU A 54 -8.33 6.08 9.28
N PRO A 55 -7.58 5.63 8.26
CA PRO A 55 -8.08 5.52 6.90
C PRO A 55 -9.50 4.94 6.87
N GLN A 56 -10.43 5.60 6.17
CA GLN A 56 -11.82 5.13 6.04
C GLN A 56 -11.87 3.69 5.48
N ASP A 57 -10.87 3.32 4.70
CA ASP A 57 -10.68 2.02 4.07
C ASP A 57 -10.41 0.86 5.07
N LEU A 58 -10.12 1.17 6.35
CA LEU A 58 -10.00 0.16 7.42
C LEU A 58 -11.35 -0.44 7.84
N GLY A 59 -12.47 0.16 7.42
CA GLY A 59 -13.82 -0.24 7.78
C GLY A 59 -14.71 -0.47 6.56
N GLY A 60 -14.31 -1.37 5.66
CA GLY A 60 -15.16 -1.83 4.56
C GLY A 60 -15.25 -0.87 3.38
N ASN A 61 -14.87 -1.38 2.20
CA ASN A 61 -15.03 -0.75 0.89
C ASN A 61 -14.45 0.67 0.75
N SER A 62 -13.14 0.78 0.50
CA SER A 62 -12.63 1.36 -0.76
C SER A 62 -11.11 1.52 -0.76
N ARG A 63 -10.40 0.40 -0.85
CA ARG A 63 -9.25 0.31 -1.75
C ARG A 63 -8.94 -1.15 -1.97
N ARG A 64 -9.50 -1.65 -3.07
CA ARG A 64 -9.18 -2.92 -3.69
C ARG A 64 -7.68 -3.16 -3.52
N SER A 65 -7.38 -4.25 -2.82
CA SER A 65 -6.04 -4.76 -2.59
C SER A 65 -5.20 -4.62 -3.85
N ALA A 66 -4.11 -3.85 -3.77
CA ALA A 66 -3.10 -3.80 -4.82
C ALA A 66 -2.52 -5.20 -5.16
N GLY A 67 -2.81 -6.23 -4.36
CA GLY A 67 -2.38 -7.61 -4.56
C GLY A 67 -3.40 -8.58 -5.17
N GLN A 68 -4.69 -8.25 -5.30
CA GLN A 68 -5.70 -9.14 -5.89
C GLN A 68 -6.78 -8.33 -6.59
N ALA A 69 -6.47 -7.82 -7.78
CA ALA A 69 -7.55 -7.59 -8.74
C ALA A 69 -8.08 -8.98 -9.11
N GLU A 70 -9.36 -9.24 -8.86
CA GLU A 70 -10.04 -10.36 -9.52
C GLU A 70 -9.72 -10.29 -11.01
N TYR A 71 -9.36 -11.43 -11.60
CA TYR A 71 -9.11 -11.50 -13.03
C TYR A 71 -10.39 -11.09 -13.75
N ASP A 72 -10.37 -9.91 -14.34
CA ASP A 72 -11.46 -9.38 -15.15
C ASP A 72 -11.17 -9.74 -16.62
N PRO A 73 -11.86 -10.74 -17.20
CA PRO A 73 -11.65 -11.17 -18.58
C PRO A 73 -12.06 -10.11 -19.61
N SER A 74 -12.75 -9.04 -19.20
CA SER A 74 -13.11 -7.93 -20.09
C SER A 74 -11.97 -6.92 -20.29
N LEU A 75 -10.93 -6.98 -19.45
CA LEU A 75 -9.79 -6.06 -19.57
C LEU A 75 -8.95 -6.36 -20.82
N PRO A 76 -8.56 -5.33 -21.58
CA PRO A 76 -7.60 -5.49 -22.65
C PRO A 76 -6.27 -6.05 -22.14
N LEU A 77 -5.62 -6.91 -22.94
CA LEU A 77 -4.32 -7.50 -22.60
C LEU A 77 -3.26 -6.44 -22.26
N ALA A 78 -3.29 -5.29 -22.92
CA ALA A 78 -2.39 -4.17 -22.63
C ALA A 78 -2.55 -3.63 -21.20
N GLU A 79 -3.77 -3.60 -20.69
CA GLU A 79 -4.06 -3.11 -19.33
C GLU A 79 -3.64 -4.15 -18.28
N VAL A 80 -3.89 -5.43 -18.56
CA VAL A 80 -3.41 -6.54 -17.72
C VAL A 80 -1.88 -6.53 -17.65
N GLU A 81 -1.20 -6.35 -18.79
CA GLU A 81 0.24 -6.27 -18.87
C GLU A 81 0.79 -5.06 -18.10
N LYS A 82 0.23 -3.87 -18.29
CA LYS A 82 0.62 -2.65 -17.59
C LYS A 82 0.53 -2.83 -16.07
N GLN A 83 -0.59 -3.33 -15.57
CA GLN A 83 -0.80 -3.56 -14.15
C GLN A 83 0.17 -4.62 -13.60
N HIS A 84 0.45 -5.68 -14.37
CA HIS A 84 1.40 -6.70 -13.95
C HIS A 84 2.83 -6.16 -13.86
N ILE A 85 3.28 -5.39 -14.86
CA ILE A 85 4.60 -4.74 -14.86
C ILE A 85 4.75 -3.80 -13.66
N GLN A 86 3.73 -2.99 -13.39
CA GLN A 86 3.75 -2.07 -12.25
C GLN A 86 3.89 -2.82 -10.92
N ARG A 87 3.12 -3.90 -10.72
CA ARG A 87 3.22 -4.71 -9.49
C ARG A 87 4.60 -5.35 -9.32
N VAL A 88 5.20 -5.85 -10.40
CA VAL A 88 6.55 -6.43 -10.33
C VAL A 88 7.60 -5.34 -10.03
N LEU A 89 7.48 -4.15 -10.60
CA LEU A 89 8.35 -3.03 -10.28
C LEU A 89 8.24 -2.63 -8.81
N GLU A 90 7.02 -2.51 -8.27
CA GLU A 90 6.78 -2.22 -6.85
C GLU A 90 7.36 -3.31 -5.94
N TYR A 91 7.14 -4.58 -6.28
CA TYR A 91 7.66 -5.72 -5.52
C TYR A 91 9.20 -5.79 -5.51
N MET A 92 9.84 -5.30 -6.57
CA MET A 92 11.30 -5.25 -6.71
C MET A 92 11.91 -3.90 -6.27
N ASP A 93 11.18 -3.08 -5.51
CA ASP A 93 11.60 -1.76 -5.03
C ASP A 93 12.10 -0.84 -6.17
N GLY A 94 11.51 -0.94 -7.36
CA GLY A 94 11.86 -0.15 -8.54
C GLY A 94 13.11 -0.63 -9.29
N ASN A 95 13.71 -1.76 -8.91
CA ASN A 95 14.87 -2.31 -9.61
C ASN A 95 14.47 -2.89 -10.98
N LYS A 96 14.65 -2.09 -12.04
CA LYS A 96 14.24 -2.43 -13.41
C LYS A 96 14.94 -3.68 -13.97
N THR A 97 16.20 -3.93 -13.61
CA THR A 97 16.93 -5.14 -14.07
C THR A 97 16.31 -6.40 -13.47
N ARG A 98 16.11 -6.41 -12.15
CA ARG A 98 15.48 -7.55 -11.46
C ARG A 98 14.02 -7.75 -11.84
N ALA A 99 13.31 -6.65 -12.13
CA ALA A 99 11.95 -6.71 -12.63
C ALA A 99 11.88 -7.34 -14.02
N ALA A 100 12.82 -7.03 -14.92
CA ALA A 100 12.88 -7.62 -16.26
C ALA A 100 13.14 -9.14 -16.18
N GLU A 101 14.07 -9.57 -15.32
CA GLU A 101 14.35 -10.98 -15.04
C GLU A 101 13.12 -11.71 -14.50
N ALA A 102 12.42 -11.12 -13.51
CA ALA A 102 11.22 -11.68 -12.92
C ALA A 102 10.05 -11.79 -13.92
N LEU A 103 9.94 -10.83 -14.84
CA LEU A 103 8.97 -10.85 -15.94
C LEU A 103 9.36 -11.80 -17.09
N GLY A 104 10.59 -12.32 -17.10
CA GLY A 104 11.09 -13.17 -18.19
C GLY A 104 11.28 -12.41 -19.52
N ILE A 105 11.49 -11.09 -19.48
CA ILE A 105 11.67 -10.26 -20.67
C ILE A 105 13.04 -9.57 -20.67
N GLY A 106 13.53 -9.20 -21.86
CA GLY A 106 14.76 -8.42 -21.96
C GLY A 106 14.59 -7.01 -21.39
N ALA A 107 15.64 -6.47 -20.75
CA ALA A 107 15.61 -5.14 -20.14
C ALA A 107 15.14 -4.04 -21.11
N ALA A 108 15.64 -4.03 -22.35
CA ALA A 108 15.21 -3.08 -23.38
C ALA A 108 13.69 -3.14 -23.68
N THR A 109 13.10 -4.34 -23.58
CA THR A 109 11.64 -4.52 -23.75
C THR A 109 10.89 -3.93 -22.57
N LEU A 110 11.37 -4.13 -21.35
CA LEU A 110 10.78 -3.52 -20.15
C LEU A 110 10.83 -1.99 -20.23
N TYR A 111 11.98 -1.40 -20.58
CA TYR A 111 12.11 0.05 -20.74
C TYR A 111 11.10 0.61 -21.74
N ARG A 112 10.99 -0.01 -22.92
CA ARG A 112 10.01 0.42 -23.93
C ARG A 112 8.56 0.35 -23.42
N LYS A 113 8.22 -0.66 -22.61
CA LYS A 113 6.88 -0.80 -22.02
C LYS A 113 6.63 0.23 -20.93
N ILE A 114 7.63 0.54 -20.10
CA ILE A 114 7.55 1.60 -19.09
C ILE A 114 7.25 2.95 -19.76
N ASP A 115 7.99 3.28 -20.82
CA ASP A 115 7.79 4.52 -21.57
C ASP A 115 6.41 4.55 -22.26
N ALA A 116 6.01 3.44 -22.89
CA ALA A 116 4.71 3.35 -23.56
C ALA A 116 3.52 3.46 -22.59
N TYR A 117 3.68 3.03 -21.34
CA TYR A 117 2.62 3.03 -20.32
C TYR A 117 2.72 4.19 -19.32
N ASN A 118 3.76 5.02 -19.41
CA ASN A 118 4.08 6.10 -18.47
C ASN A 118 4.10 5.61 -17.01
N LEU A 119 4.92 4.58 -16.75
CA LEU A 119 5.12 3.97 -15.42
C LEU A 119 6.34 4.52 -14.67
#